data_AF-A0A8J6N5G9-F1
#
_entry.id   AF-A0A8J6N5G9-F1
#
_cell.length_a   1.000
_cell.length_b   1.000
_cell.length_c   1.000
_cell.angle_alpha   90.00
_cell.angle_beta   90.00
_cell.angle_gamma   90.00
#
_symmetry.space_group_name_H-M   'P 1'
#
loop_
_entity.id
_entity.type
_entity.pdbx_description
1 polymer ?
#
loop_
_entity_poly.entity_id
_entity_poly.type
_entity_poly.pdbx_seq_one_letter_code
_entity_poly.pdbx_strand_id
1 'polypeptide(L)'
;DCHADIEDDALFRHPEIAGLEKEEGRFESEKKTTEFEAKAAEIDSADHRGVAGRVIEFGGDLGLIIGGGGASLTAFDAIKQHGGEPANYCEIGGNPSVSKVRHLTSHILSKPGVENVSVIMNVVSNTRVDLIARGIIAGVLDAGKDPAKAIAVFRVPGAWEEEGFKILKKYGVPYVDRTVSIDQAAKFAVERTQG
;
A
#
# COMPACT_ATOMS: atom_id res chain seq x y z
N ASP A 1 -2.08 3.01 41.07
CA ASP A 1 -2.48 3.18 39.66
C ASP A 1 -1.42 2.54 38.77
N CYS A 2 -1.81 1.95 37.64
CA CYS A 2 -0.92 1.21 36.75
C CYS A 2 -1.32 1.46 35.29
N HIS A 3 -0.36 1.89 34.47
CA HIS A 3 -0.46 1.87 33.00
C HIS A 3 0.38 0.69 32.50
N ALA A 4 -0.22 -0.18 31.69
CA ALA A 4 0.45 -1.35 31.13
C ALA A 4 0.14 -1.44 29.63
N ASP A 5 1.20 -1.61 28.83
CA ASP A 5 1.10 -1.88 27.39
C ASP A 5 1.49 -3.34 27.14
N ILE A 6 0.74 -4.02 26.28
CA ILE A 6 0.97 -5.42 25.91
C ILE A 6 1.56 -5.47 24.50
N GLU A 7 2.53 -6.35 24.29
CA GLU A 7 3.09 -6.63 22.97
C GLU A 7 2.11 -7.45 22.13
N ASP A 8 1.59 -6.85 21.06
CA ASP A 8 0.62 -7.46 20.16
C ASP A 8 1.16 -8.75 19.51
N ASP A 9 2.45 -8.77 19.16
CA ASP A 9 3.09 -9.94 18.55
C ASP A 9 3.17 -11.14 19.51
N ALA A 10 2.94 -10.95 20.80
CA ALA A 10 2.88 -12.03 21.79
C ALA A 10 1.45 -12.51 22.07
N LEU A 11 0.41 -11.75 21.71
CA LEU A 11 -0.98 -12.02 22.10
C LEU A 11 -1.48 -13.40 21.67
N PHE A 12 -1.03 -13.91 20.52
CA PHE A 12 -1.40 -15.25 20.06
C PHE A 12 -0.98 -16.37 21.03
N ARG A 13 -0.01 -16.11 21.91
CA ARG A 13 0.47 -17.04 22.96
C ARG A 13 -0.24 -16.83 24.30
N HIS A 14 -1.03 -15.76 24.44
CA HIS A 14 -1.68 -15.32 25.67
C HIS A 14 -3.19 -15.11 25.43
N PRO A 15 -3.96 -16.18 25.17
CA PRO A 15 -5.39 -16.08 24.87
C PRO A 15 -6.19 -15.40 25.99
N GLU A 16 -5.76 -15.53 27.24
CA GLU A 16 -6.33 -14.84 28.40
C GLU A 16 -6.17 -13.33 28.32
N ILE A 17 -5.04 -12.82 27.83
CA ILE A 17 -4.78 -11.39 27.65
C ILE A 17 -5.50 -10.87 26.41
N ALA A 18 -5.51 -11.63 25.32
CA ALA A 18 -6.27 -11.29 24.11
C ALA A 18 -7.78 -11.19 24.39
N GLY A 19 -8.29 -11.98 25.33
CA GLY A 19 -9.68 -11.91 25.79
C GLY A 19 -10.04 -10.58 26.47
N LEU A 20 -9.06 -9.88 27.08
CA LEU A 20 -9.27 -8.60 27.77
C LEU A 20 -9.59 -7.45 26.80
N GLU A 21 -9.35 -7.60 25.50
CA GLU A 21 -9.82 -6.64 24.49
C GLU A 21 -11.33 -6.59 24.37
N LYS A 22 -12.02 -7.65 24.81
CA LYS A 22 -13.48 -7.79 24.70
C LYS A 22 -14.22 -7.46 26.00
N GLU A 23 -13.51 -7.01 27.03
CA GLU A 23 -14.12 -6.65 28.32
C GLU A 23 -14.91 -5.34 28.23
N GLU A 24 -16.15 -5.39 28.73
CA GLU A 24 -17.00 -4.20 28.84
C GLU A 24 -16.39 -3.19 29.82
N GLY A 25 -16.22 -1.94 29.38
CA GLY A 25 -15.70 -0.84 30.21
C GLY A 25 -14.22 -0.51 29.99
N ARG A 26 -13.53 -1.18 29.06
CA ARG A 26 -12.20 -0.76 28.58
C ARG A 26 -12.30 0.61 27.91
N PHE A 27 -11.34 1.49 28.17
CA PHE A 27 -11.19 2.73 27.40
C PHE A 27 -10.79 2.34 25.97
N GLU A 28 -11.76 2.33 25.06
CA GLU A 28 -11.50 2.17 23.64
C GLU A 28 -10.83 3.44 23.11
N SER A 29 -9.81 3.28 22.27
CA SER A 29 -9.28 4.41 21.52
C SER A 29 -10.42 5.05 20.72
N GLU A 30 -10.45 6.37 20.62
CA GLU A 30 -11.48 7.07 19.82
C GLU A 30 -11.48 6.62 18.33
N LYS A 31 -10.36 6.07 17.85
CA LYS A 31 -10.23 5.56 16.49
C LYS A 31 -10.77 4.14 16.38
N LYS A 32 -11.93 4.00 15.73
CA LYS A 32 -12.50 2.70 15.33
C LYS A 32 -11.96 2.31 13.96
N THR A 33 -11.64 1.02 13.80
CA THR A 33 -11.29 0.44 12.49
C THR A 33 -12.39 0.71 11.48
N THR A 34 -12.06 1.31 10.35
CA THR A 34 -13.05 1.61 9.32
C THR A 34 -13.38 0.35 8.51
N GLU A 35 -14.53 0.34 7.81
CA GLU A 35 -14.87 -0.77 6.91
C GLU A 35 -13.82 -0.92 5.79
N PHE A 36 -13.22 0.18 5.35
CA PHE A 36 -12.13 0.17 4.37
C PHE A 36 -10.88 -0.53 4.92
N GLU A 37 -10.49 -0.25 6.16
CA GLU A 37 -9.35 -0.91 6.81
C GLU A 37 -9.64 -2.41 7.05
N ALA A 38 -10.84 -2.75 7.53
CA ALA A 38 -11.23 -4.13 7.80
C ALA A 38 -11.21 -5.02 6.54
N LYS A 39 -11.78 -4.53 5.42
CA LYS A 39 -11.77 -5.25 4.14
C LYS A 39 -10.38 -5.44 3.59
N ALA A 40 -9.48 -4.47 3.79
CA ALA A 40 -8.09 -4.61 3.37
C ALA A 40 -7.38 -5.73 4.15
N ALA A 41 -7.64 -5.86 5.45
CA ALA A 41 -7.03 -6.89 6.29
C ALA A 41 -7.37 -8.32 5.81
N GLU A 42 -8.55 -8.53 5.21
CA GLU A 42 -8.96 -9.83 4.66
C GLU A 42 -8.08 -10.30 3.48
N ILE A 43 -7.39 -9.38 2.79
CA ILE A 43 -6.51 -9.69 1.66
C ILE A 43 -5.39 -10.66 2.09
N ASP A 44 -4.90 -10.53 3.32
CA ASP A 44 -3.81 -11.35 3.80
C ASP A 44 -4.22 -12.78 4.15
N SER A 45 -5.51 -13.03 4.33
CA SER A 45 -6.08 -14.37 4.53
C SER A 45 -6.11 -15.21 3.25
N ALA A 46 -5.94 -14.59 2.08
CA ALA A 46 -6.04 -15.30 0.79
C ALA A 46 -4.92 -16.32 0.57
N ASP A 47 -3.68 -15.99 0.95
CA ASP A 47 -2.55 -16.92 0.94
C ASP A 47 -1.44 -16.46 1.92
N HIS A 48 -0.50 -17.35 2.23
CA HIS A 48 0.59 -17.09 3.19
C HIS A 48 1.76 -16.26 2.61
N ARG A 49 1.73 -15.88 1.33
CA ARG A 49 2.86 -15.23 0.67
C ARG A 49 2.78 -13.73 0.82
N GLY A 50 3.75 -13.19 1.56
CA GLY A 50 3.88 -11.74 1.75
C GLY A 50 2.66 -11.11 2.43
N VAL A 51 2.74 -9.80 2.60
CA VAL A 51 1.72 -8.98 3.28
C VAL A 51 1.32 -7.86 2.34
N ALA A 52 0.02 -7.57 2.27
CA ALA A 52 -0.52 -6.45 1.50
C ALA A 52 -1.75 -5.79 2.14
N GLY A 53 -2.40 -6.45 3.10
CA GLY A 53 -3.66 -6.00 3.69
C GLY A 53 -3.52 -4.97 4.83
N ARG A 54 -2.28 -4.60 5.20
CA ARG A 54 -2.03 -3.56 6.21
C ARG A 54 -2.32 -2.19 5.62
N VAL A 55 -3.52 -1.69 5.83
CA VAL A 55 -4.01 -0.41 5.30
C VAL A 55 -4.61 0.42 6.42
N ILE A 56 -4.27 1.71 6.43
CA ILE A 56 -4.89 2.73 7.27
C ILE A 56 -5.55 3.77 6.35
N GLU A 57 -6.79 4.13 6.65
CA GLU A 57 -7.56 5.07 5.85
C GLU A 57 -7.16 6.52 6.14
N PHE A 58 -7.04 7.34 5.09
CA PHE A 58 -6.82 8.78 5.17
C PHE A 58 -7.83 9.53 4.29
N GLY A 59 -7.88 10.86 4.44
CA GLY A 59 -8.87 11.73 3.78
C GLY A 59 -8.49 12.24 2.38
N GLY A 60 -7.30 11.91 1.88
CA GLY A 60 -6.81 12.40 0.59
C GLY A 60 -7.37 11.64 -0.63
N ASP A 61 -6.85 11.98 -1.80
CA ASP A 61 -7.29 11.50 -3.12
C ASP A 61 -6.23 10.67 -3.87
N LEU A 62 -5.00 10.65 -3.38
CA LEU A 62 -3.92 9.85 -3.96
C LEU A 62 -3.74 8.53 -3.20
N GLY A 63 -4.13 7.42 -3.84
CA GLY A 63 -3.89 6.09 -3.31
C GLY A 63 -2.39 5.77 -3.27
N LEU A 64 -1.92 5.17 -2.17
CA LEU A 64 -0.52 4.80 -2.01
C LEU A 64 -0.37 3.28 -1.90
N ILE A 65 0.56 2.73 -2.68
CA ILE A 65 1.03 1.35 -2.58
C ILE A 65 2.53 1.37 -2.36
N ILE A 66 2.93 1.28 -1.10
CA ILE A 66 4.29 1.58 -0.66
C ILE A 66 4.94 0.41 0.07
N GLY A 67 6.27 0.31 -0.05
CA GLY A 67 7.04 -0.81 0.52
C GLY A 67 7.28 -0.64 2.01
N GLY A 68 7.17 -1.72 2.78
CA GLY A 68 7.25 -1.65 4.25
C GLY A 68 8.58 -1.15 4.84
N GLY A 69 8.57 -0.86 6.14
CA GLY A 69 9.71 -0.33 6.89
C GLY A 69 9.88 1.18 6.71
N GLY A 70 11.11 1.70 6.87
CA GLY A 70 11.33 3.15 6.76
C GLY A 70 11.00 3.75 5.38
N ALA A 71 10.94 2.93 4.32
CA ALA A 71 10.66 3.39 2.97
C ALA A 71 9.21 3.82 2.76
N SER A 72 8.23 3.17 3.41
CA SER A 72 6.82 3.56 3.35
C SER A 72 6.63 4.92 4.01
N LEU A 73 7.16 5.10 5.22
CA LEU A 73 7.12 6.39 5.92
C LEU A 73 7.77 7.50 5.09
N THR A 74 8.96 7.23 4.52
CA THR A 74 9.65 8.20 3.66
C THR A 74 8.82 8.58 2.43
N ALA A 75 8.18 7.60 1.77
CA ALA A 75 7.33 7.88 0.60
C ALA A 75 6.07 8.66 0.98
N PHE A 76 5.42 8.29 2.09
CA PHE A 76 4.24 8.97 2.59
C PHE A 76 4.53 10.44 2.93
N ASP A 77 5.60 10.69 3.69
CA ASP A 77 6.02 12.05 4.07
C ASP A 77 6.43 12.87 2.85
N ALA A 78 7.15 12.28 1.89
CA ALA A 78 7.54 12.97 0.66
C ALA A 78 6.31 13.38 -0.18
N ILE A 79 5.30 12.52 -0.31
CA ILE A 79 4.05 12.86 -1.01
C ILE A 79 3.41 14.10 -0.37
N LYS A 80 3.29 14.11 0.97
CA LYS A 80 2.74 15.25 1.70
C LYS A 80 3.59 16.51 1.56
N GLN A 81 4.92 16.37 1.61
CA GLN A 81 5.85 17.47 1.45
C GLN A 81 5.73 18.15 0.08
N HIS A 82 5.47 17.38 -0.99
CA HIS A 82 5.23 17.90 -2.33
C HIS A 82 3.78 18.39 -2.56
N GLY A 83 2.93 18.35 -1.54
CA GLY A 83 1.56 18.86 -1.57
C GLY A 83 0.50 17.87 -2.07
N GLY A 84 0.83 16.58 -2.14
CA GLY A 84 -0.15 15.52 -2.37
C GLY A 84 -0.85 15.10 -1.07
N GLU A 85 -2.10 14.68 -1.17
CA GLU A 85 -2.87 14.20 -0.03
C GLU A 85 -3.10 12.68 -0.13
N PRO A 86 -2.42 11.86 0.69
CA PRO A 86 -2.62 10.42 0.69
C PRO A 86 -4.05 10.02 1.07
N ALA A 87 -4.67 9.16 0.27
CA ALA A 87 -5.96 8.54 0.56
C ALA A 87 -5.84 7.36 1.54
N ASN A 88 -4.64 6.79 1.64
CA ASN A 88 -4.34 5.69 2.55
C ASN A 88 -2.84 5.68 2.91
N TYR A 89 -2.52 4.98 3.99
CA TYR A 89 -1.20 4.40 4.22
C TYR A 89 -1.32 2.89 4.04
N CYS A 90 -0.34 2.24 3.43
CA CYS A 90 -0.29 0.77 3.45
C CYS A 90 1.15 0.27 3.48
N GLU A 91 1.35 -1.00 3.82
CA GLU A 91 2.66 -1.64 3.73
C GLU A 91 2.57 -2.96 2.98
N ILE A 92 3.23 -3.00 1.81
CA ILE A 92 3.46 -4.25 1.08
C ILE A 92 4.86 -4.79 1.38
N GLY A 93 4.96 -6.08 1.69
CA GLY A 93 6.21 -6.69 2.17
C GLY A 93 6.35 -8.19 1.87
N GLY A 94 7.59 -8.68 1.95
CA GLY A 94 7.93 -10.06 1.60
C GLY A 94 7.95 -10.27 0.09
N ASN A 95 7.01 -11.05 -0.44
CA ASN A 95 6.83 -11.24 -1.88
C ASN A 95 5.35 -11.59 -2.15
N PRO A 96 4.44 -10.60 -2.06
CA PRO A 96 3.01 -10.87 -2.14
C PRO A 96 2.61 -11.42 -3.50
N SER A 97 1.55 -12.21 -3.51
CA SER A 97 1.02 -12.75 -4.76
C SER A 97 0.42 -11.65 -5.65
N VAL A 98 0.38 -11.93 -6.96
CA VAL A 98 -0.34 -11.06 -7.92
C VAL A 98 -1.78 -10.83 -7.47
N SER A 99 -2.43 -11.87 -6.90
CA SER A 99 -3.80 -11.76 -6.39
C SER A 99 -3.92 -10.79 -5.22
N LYS A 100 -3.01 -10.83 -4.26
CA LYS A 100 -3.01 -9.88 -3.12
C LYS A 100 -2.85 -8.45 -3.60
N VAL A 101 -1.86 -8.20 -4.46
CA VAL A 101 -1.59 -6.84 -5.00
C VAL A 101 -2.75 -6.35 -5.86
N ARG A 102 -3.38 -7.24 -6.65
CA ARG A 102 -4.58 -6.94 -7.44
C ARG A 102 -5.74 -6.49 -6.56
N HIS A 103 -6.09 -7.28 -5.55
CA HIS A 103 -7.18 -6.94 -4.63
C HIS A 103 -6.89 -5.66 -3.85
N LEU A 104 -5.66 -5.47 -3.36
CA LEU A 104 -5.25 -4.22 -2.70
C LEU A 104 -5.45 -3.01 -3.61
N THR A 105 -4.97 -3.10 -4.86
CA THR A 105 -5.05 -1.99 -5.81
C THR A 105 -6.50 -1.64 -6.14
N SER A 106 -7.32 -2.66 -6.43
CA SER A 106 -8.75 -2.46 -6.68
C SER A 106 -9.48 -1.90 -5.45
N HIS A 107 -9.11 -2.34 -4.25
CA HIS A 107 -9.69 -1.86 -3.00
C HIS A 107 -9.37 -0.38 -2.77
N ILE A 108 -8.11 0.02 -2.92
CA ILE A 108 -7.69 1.43 -2.81
C ILE A 108 -8.44 2.30 -3.81
N LEU A 109 -8.54 1.87 -5.07
CA LEU A 109 -9.26 2.60 -6.12
C LEU A 109 -10.78 2.61 -5.95
N SER A 110 -11.35 1.78 -5.05
CA SER A 110 -12.78 1.80 -4.73
C SER A 110 -13.16 2.90 -3.74
N LYS A 111 -12.17 3.50 -3.05
CA LYS A 111 -12.41 4.59 -2.12
C LYS A 111 -12.90 5.83 -2.89
N PRO A 112 -14.03 6.45 -2.50
CA PRO A 112 -14.53 7.64 -3.17
C PRO A 112 -13.51 8.77 -3.19
N GLY A 113 -13.34 9.41 -4.35
CA GLY A 113 -12.37 10.48 -4.56
C GLY A 113 -10.97 10.00 -4.99
N VAL A 114 -10.68 8.70 -4.95
CA VAL A 114 -9.38 8.17 -5.37
C VAL A 114 -9.38 7.88 -6.87
N GLU A 115 -8.71 8.75 -7.62
CA GLU A 115 -8.57 8.59 -9.07
C GLU A 115 -7.25 7.92 -9.49
N ASN A 116 -6.20 8.10 -8.68
CA ASN A 116 -4.86 7.66 -9.00
C ASN A 116 -4.23 6.87 -7.85
N VAL A 117 -3.30 5.98 -8.20
CA VAL A 117 -2.41 5.28 -7.27
C VAL A 117 -0.94 5.55 -7.59
N SER A 118 -0.14 5.70 -6.56
CA SER A 118 1.33 5.77 -6.64
C SER A 118 1.95 4.52 -6.04
N VAL A 119 2.84 3.88 -6.80
CA VAL A 119 3.54 2.67 -6.36
C VAL A 119 5.00 3.03 -6.10
N ILE A 120 5.38 3.15 -4.83
CA ILE A 120 6.72 3.62 -4.44
C ILE A 120 7.30 2.70 -3.37
N MET A 121 8.29 1.89 -3.74
CA MET A 121 9.01 1.00 -2.83
C MET A 121 10.50 1.31 -2.86
N ASN A 122 11.25 0.86 -1.83
CA ASN A 122 12.71 0.87 -1.89
C ASN A 122 13.25 -0.11 -2.97
N VAL A 123 14.58 -0.19 -3.13
CA VAL A 123 15.20 -1.29 -3.89
C VAL A 123 14.88 -2.61 -3.20
N VAL A 124 14.06 -3.43 -3.85
CA VAL A 124 13.57 -4.70 -3.29
C VAL A 124 14.54 -5.84 -3.56
N SER A 125 14.80 -6.67 -2.54
CA SER A 125 15.68 -7.84 -2.67
C SER A 125 14.95 -9.07 -3.23
N ASN A 126 13.83 -9.46 -2.61
CA ASN A 126 13.10 -10.69 -2.94
C ASN A 126 11.73 -10.44 -3.56
N THR A 127 11.13 -9.27 -3.30
CA THR A 127 9.87 -8.90 -3.93
C THR A 127 10.08 -8.80 -5.42
N ARG A 128 9.26 -9.51 -6.20
CA ARG A 128 9.37 -9.53 -7.65
C ARG A 128 8.63 -8.36 -8.28
N VAL A 129 9.36 -7.46 -8.92
CA VAL A 129 8.82 -6.25 -9.57
C VAL A 129 7.78 -6.60 -10.62
N ASP A 130 7.99 -7.68 -11.39
CA ASP A 130 7.04 -8.13 -12.40
C ASP A 130 5.72 -8.65 -11.80
N LEU A 131 5.73 -9.23 -10.61
CA LEU A 131 4.51 -9.65 -9.92
C LEU A 131 3.75 -8.44 -9.37
N ILE A 132 4.46 -7.46 -8.80
CA ILE A 132 3.85 -6.19 -8.37
C ILE A 132 3.21 -5.51 -9.57
N ALA A 133 3.94 -5.31 -10.68
CA ALA A 133 3.41 -4.67 -11.88
C ALA A 133 2.14 -5.36 -12.42
N ARG A 134 2.12 -6.70 -12.48
CA ARG A 134 0.92 -7.47 -12.88
C ARG A 134 -0.26 -7.23 -11.94
N GLY A 135 -0.01 -7.25 -10.63
CA GLY A 135 -1.06 -7.05 -9.63
C GLY A 135 -1.66 -5.65 -9.71
N ILE A 136 -0.81 -4.62 -9.77
CA ILE A 136 -1.24 -3.23 -9.92
C ILE A 136 -2.10 -3.06 -11.17
N ILE A 137 -1.60 -3.51 -12.33
CA ILE A 137 -2.34 -3.38 -13.59
C ILE A 137 -3.67 -4.13 -13.53
N ALA A 138 -3.68 -5.36 -13.02
CA ALA A 138 -4.91 -6.13 -12.90
C ALA A 138 -5.93 -5.44 -11.99
N GLY A 139 -5.51 -4.88 -10.86
CA GLY A 139 -6.41 -4.20 -9.93
C GLY A 139 -6.93 -2.86 -10.48
N VAL A 140 -6.12 -2.15 -11.26
CA VAL A 140 -6.59 -0.95 -11.99
C VAL A 140 -7.64 -1.33 -13.03
N LEU A 141 -7.43 -2.41 -13.78
CA LEU A 141 -8.38 -2.89 -14.77
C LEU A 141 -9.68 -3.39 -14.13
N ASP A 142 -9.62 -4.07 -12.98
CA ASP A 142 -10.81 -4.48 -12.21
C ASP A 142 -11.62 -3.28 -11.74
N ALA A 143 -10.95 -2.17 -11.39
CA ALA A 143 -11.60 -0.90 -11.06
C ALA A 143 -12.18 -0.17 -12.29
N GLY A 144 -12.07 -0.74 -13.50
CA GLY A 144 -12.57 -0.15 -14.74
C GLY A 144 -11.79 1.08 -15.21
N LYS A 145 -10.57 1.28 -14.72
CA LYS A 145 -9.74 2.45 -15.02
C LYS A 145 -8.62 2.11 -16.03
N ASP A 146 -8.12 3.13 -16.71
CA ASP A 146 -6.99 3.02 -17.65
C ASP A 146 -5.66 3.06 -16.87
N PRO A 147 -4.81 2.01 -16.92
CA PRO A 147 -3.51 1.99 -16.25
C PRO A 147 -2.61 3.19 -16.56
N ALA A 148 -2.60 3.71 -17.78
CA ALA A 148 -1.75 4.84 -18.15
C ALA A 148 -2.14 6.14 -17.43
N LYS A 149 -3.40 6.24 -17.00
CA LYS A 149 -3.97 7.39 -16.30
C LYS A 149 -4.00 7.16 -14.80
N ALA A 150 -4.48 6.00 -14.37
CA ALA A 150 -4.70 5.71 -12.95
C ALA A 150 -3.39 5.45 -12.17
N ILE A 151 -2.29 5.08 -12.82
CA ILE A 151 -1.01 4.93 -12.13
C ILE A 151 -0.20 6.21 -12.31
N ALA A 152 -0.07 6.99 -11.23
CA ALA A 152 0.64 8.27 -11.24
C ALA A 152 2.16 8.06 -11.40
N VAL A 153 2.72 7.11 -10.66
CA VAL A 153 4.12 6.70 -10.80
C VAL A 153 4.28 5.24 -10.39
N PHE A 154 5.21 4.54 -11.05
CA PHE A 154 5.69 3.24 -10.61
C PHE A 154 7.20 3.28 -10.37
N ARG A 155 7.61 3.21 -9.10
CA ARG A 155 9.00 3.13 -8.65
C ARG A 155 9.17 1.90 -7.77
N VAL A 156 9.56 0.79 -8.38
CA VAL A 156 9.90 -0.46 -7.67
C VAL A 156 11.14 -1.07 -8.32
N PRO A 157 12.35 -0.60 -7.96
CA PRO A 157 13.58 -1.19 -8.46
C PRO A 157 13.94 -2.48 -7.72
N GLY A 158 14.55 -3.46 -8.38
CA GLY A 158 14.99 -4.70 -7.73
C GLY A 158 14.89 -5.96 -8.58
N ALA A 159 14.43 -7.06 -8.00
CA ALA A 159 14.37 -8.37 -8.64
C ALA A 159 13.31 -8.42 -9.77
N TRP A 160 13.70 -8.87 -10.98
CA TRP A 160 12.86 -8.86 -12.20
C TRP A 160 12.36 -7.46 -12.62
N GLU A 161 13.16 -6.43 -12.37
CA GLU A 161 12.88 -5.03 -12.74
C GLU A 161 12.63 -4.87 -14.24
N GLU A 162 13.46 -5.48 -15.10
CA GLU A 162 13.31 -5.39 -16.56
C GLU A 162 11.98 -5.98 -17.06
N GLU A 163 11.58 -7.12 -16.51
CA GLU A 163 10.30 -7.76 -16.82
C GLU A 163 9.12 -6.92 -16.35
N GLY A 164 9.22 -6.32 -15.16
CA GLY A 164 8.25 -5.36 -14.67
C GLY A 164 8.09 -4.17 -15.63
N PHE A 165 9.20 -3.60 -16.09
CA PHE A 165 9.18 -2.46 -17.02
C PHE A 165 8.61 -2.82 -18.38
N LYS A 166 8.87 -4.02 -18.91
CA LYS A 166 8.24 -4.51 -20.15
C LYS A 166 6.72 -4.57 -20.02
N ILE A 167 6.22 -5.00 -18.86
CA ILE A 167 4.79 -5.05 -18.56
C ILE A 167 4.23 -3.63 -18.50
N LEU A 168 4.83 -2.72 -17.75
CA LEU A 168 4.38 -1.33 -17.60
C LEU A 168 4.35 -0.59 -18.94
N LYS A 169 5.39 -0.76 -19.79
CA LYS A 169 5.45 -0.20 -21.14
C LYS A 169 4.27 -0.61 -22.01
N LYS A 170 3.85 -1.88 -21.94
CA LYS A 170 2.71 -2.40 -22.72
C LYS A 170 1.41 -1.65 -22.41
N TYR A 171 1.26 -1.14 -21.19
CA TYR A 171 0.08 -0.42 -20.74
C TYR A 171 0.29 1.11 -20.72
N GLY A 172 1.40 1.63 -21.25
CA GLY A 172 1.68 3.07 -21.25
C GLY A 172 1.89 3.68 -19.86
N VAL A 173 2.24 2.85 -18.87
CA VAL A 173 2.40 3.28 -17.48
C VAL A 173 3.76 3.96 -17.29
N PRO A 174 3.81 5.19 -16.74
CA PRO A 174 5.09 5.83 -16.41
C PRO A 174 5.77 5.08 -15.25
N TYR A 175 7.06 4.83 -15.41
CA TYR A 175 7.86 4.17 -14.39
C TYR A 175 9.25 4.80 -14.31
N VAL A 176 9.87 4.70 -13.14
CA VAL A 176 11.24 5.19 -12.88
C VAL A 176 12.06 4.10 -12.19
N ASP A 177 13.37 4.10 -12.41
CA ASP A 177 14.28 3.09 -11.90
C ASP A 177 15.00 3.55 -10.60
N ARG A 178 16.01 2.77 -10.18
CA ARG A 178 16.82 3.03 -8.98
C ARG A 178 17.59 4.36 -9.01
N THR A 179 17.77 4.99 -10.17
CA THR A 179 18.44 6.29 -10.29
C THR A 179 17.57 7.44 -9.79
N VAL A 180 16.26 7.20 -9.66
CA VAL A 180 15.30 8.15 -9.08
C VAL A 180 15.07 7.83 -7.61
N SER A 181 15.23 8.85 -6.77
CA SER A 181 14.99 8.75 -5.33
C SER A 181 13.50 8.59 -5.02
N ILE A 182 13.17 8.14 -3.80
CA ILE A 182 11.78 8.08 -3.32
C ILE A 182 11.14 9.48 -3.34
N ASP A 183 11.88 10.50 -2.90
CA ASP A 183 11.45 11.90 -2.91
C ASP A 183 11.11 12.40 -4.33
N GLN A 184 11.99 12.14 -5.30
CA GLN A 184 11.75 12.52 -6.69
C GLN A 184 10.55 11.77 -7.30
N ALA A 185 10.40 10.47 -6.98
CA ALA A 185 9.25 9.71 -7.43
C ALA A 185 7.94 10.24 -6.82
N ALA A 186 7.95 10.65 -5.55
CA ALA A 186 6.81 11.28 -4.89
C ALA A 186 6.46 12.62 -5.56
N LYS A 187 7.47 13.45 -5.86
CA LYS A 187 7.26 14.69 -6.63
C LYS A 187 6.59 14.43 -7.98
N PHE A 188 7.08 13.48 -8.76
CA PHE A 188 6.48 13.12 -10.05
C PHE A 188 5.04 12.62 -9.92
N ALA A 189 4.73 11.89 -8.85
CA ALA A 189 3.37 11.44 -8.58
C ALA A 189 2.41 12.64 -8.41
N VAL A 190 2.78 13.59 -7.55
CA VAL A 190 1.95 14.75 -7.24
C VAL A 190 1.78 15.68 -8.45
N GLU A 191 2.87 15.93 -9.19
CA GLU A 191 2.80 16.74 -10.42
C GLU A 191 1.84 16.14 -11.47
N ARG A 192 1.70 14.80 -11.50
CA ARG A 192 0.82 14.11 -12.44
C ARG A 192 -0.65 14.08 -12.01
N THR A 193 -0.96 14.22 -10.73
CA THR A 193 -2.35 14.27 -10.25
C THR A 193 -2.94 15.68 -10.24
N GLN A 194 -2.09 16.71 -10.35
CA GLN A 194 -2.51 18.12 -10.36
C GLN A 194 -2.67 18.71 -11.79
N GLY A 195 -2.34 17.95 -12.84
CA GLY A 195 -2.45 18.37 -14.25
C GLY A 195 -3.60 17.70 -14.98
#